data_AF-A0A3R8R6U4-F1
#
_entry.id   AF-A0A3R8R6U4-F1
#
_cell.length_a   1.000
_cell.length_b   1.000
_cell.length_c   1.000
_cell.angle_alpha   90.00
_cell.angle_beta   90.00
_cell.angle_gamma   90.00
#
_symmetry.space_group_name_H-M   'P 1'
#
loop_
_entity.id
_entity.type
_entity.pdbx_description
1 polymer ?
#
loop_
_entity_poly.entity_id
_entity_poly.type
_entity_poly.pdbx_seq_one_letter_code
_entity_poly.pdbx_strand_id
1 'polypeptide(L)'
;MYEKSLKINTMTRETFRITTNVMDNNSCLVWLDRSYKDLLQWKRKLDSYLFEPTTLRQFELKRQLTDAIETLLNRYIELSTMARRRGKLIGNQVEMIKNYLMETRTLEDEVQQYMGILHPTL
;
A
#
# COMPACT_ATOMS: atom_id res chain seq x y z
N MET A 1 9.93 -27.72 15.02
CA MET A 1 8.71 -26.89 15.16
C MET A 1 8.76 -25.73 14.17
N TYR A 2 8.47 -25.95 12.88
CA TYR A 2 8.67 -24.95 11.82
C TYR A 2 7.52 -24.94 10.79
N GLU A 3 6.26 -24.81 11.22
CA GLU A 3 5.12 -24.77 10.28
C GLU A 3 4.01 -23.78 10.68
N LYS A 4 4.35 -22.61 11.24
CA LYS A 4 3.33 -21.59 11.58
C LYS A 4 3.41 -20.25 10.86
N SER A 5 4.42 -19.99 10.04
CA SER A 5 4.57 -18.64 9.45
C SER A 5 4.02 -18.46 8.04
N LEU A 6 3.55 -19.53 7.35
CA LEU A 6 3.11 -19.40 5.95
C LEU A 6 1.60 -19.21 5.75
N LYS A 7 0.77 -19.23 6.80
CA LYS A 7 -0.71 -19.22 6.68
C LYS A 7 -1.37 -17.84 6.82
N ILE A 8 -0.62 -16.77 7.10
CA ILE A 8 -1.22 -15.45 7.36
C ILE A 8 -1.42 -14.64 6.07
N ASN A 9 -0.63 -14.87 5.02
CA ASN A 9 -0.68 -14.07 3.77
C ASN A 9 -1.70 -14.54 2.73
N THR A 10 -2.21 -15.77 2.81
CA THR A 10 -3.23 -16.25 1.86
C THR A 10 -4.65 -15.86 2.26
N MET A 11 -4.90 -15.63 3.56
CA MET A 11 -6.20 -15.21 4.09
C MET A 11 -6.57 -13.75 3.78
N THR A 12 -5.70 -12.96 3.15
CA THR A 12 -5.97 -11.56 2.78
C THR A 12 -6.43 -11.42 1.33
N ARG A 13 -6.02 -12.30 0.43
CA ARG A 13 -6.21 -12.13 -1.03
C ARG A 13 -7.64 -12.38 -1.50
N GLU A 14 -8.29 -13.44 -1.02
CA GLU A 14 -9.71 -13.71 -1.32
C GLU A 14 -10.65 -12.79 -0.55
N THR A 15 -10.35 -12.52 0.72
CA THR A 15 -11.14 -11.66 1.60
C THR A 15 -11.15 -10.22 1.11
N PHE A 16 -10.05 -9.73 0.51
CA PHE A 16 -10.00 -8.38 -0.07
C PHE A 16 -10.82 -8.24 -1.35
N ARG A 17 -10.77 -9.23 -2.26
CA ARG A 17 -11.63 -9.26 -3.47
C ARG A 17 -13.12 -9.34 -3.14
N ILE A 18 -13.48 -10.04 -2.06
CA ILE A 18 -14.88 -10.14 -1.60
C ILE A 18 -15.32 -8.84 -0.91
N THR A 19 -14.43 -8.17 -0.18
CA THR A 19 -14.76 -6.94 0.58
C THR A 19 -14.87 -5.70 -0.30
N THR A 20 -14.13 -5.56 -1.41
CA THR A 20 -14.27 -4.39 -2.30
C THR A 20 -15.65 -4.28 -2.96
N ASN A 21 -16.38 -5.40 -3.08
CA ASN A 21 -17.74 -5.40 -3.63
C ASN A 21 -18.81 -4.98 -2.60
N VAL A 22 -18.49 -5.00 -1.31
CA VAL A 22 -19.42 -4.69 -0.19
C VAL A 22 -18.76 -3.77 0.86
N MET A 23 -17.94 -2.81 0.44
CA MET A 23 -17.40 -1.81 1.38
C MET A 23 -18.41 -0.67 1.54
N ASP A 24 -18.93 -0.50 2.75
CA ASP A 24 -19.64 0.71 3.15
C ASP A 24 -18.67 1.90 3.33
N ASN A 25 -19.22 3.11 3.43
CA ASN A 25 -18.44 4.35 3.52
C ASN A 25 -17.44 4.38 4.69
N ASN A 26 -17.82 3.86 5.85
CA ASN A 26 -16.96 3.87 7.04
C ASN A 26 -15.82 2.86 6.87
N SER A 27 -16.14 1.68 6.32
CA SER A 27 -15.15 0.67 5.96
C SER A 27 -14.12 1.23 4.98
N CYS A 28 -14.54 1.96 3.95
CA CYS A 28 -13.62 2.63 3.01
C CYS A 28 -12.66 3.60 3.70
N LEU A 29 -13.16 4.43 4.63
CA LEU A 29 -12.31 5.39 5.35
C LEU A 29 -11.28 4.71 6.26
N VAL A 30 -11.67 3.62 6.92
CA VAL A 30 -10.75 2.82 7.75
C VAL A 30 -9.66 2.19 6.90
N TRP A 31 -10.02 1.61 5.74
CA TRP A 31 -9.04 1.03 4.82
C TRP A 31 -8.12 2.10 4.24
N LEU A 32 -8.65 3.27 3.89
CA LEU A 32 -7.85 4.39 3.41
C LEU A 32 -6.80 4.82 4.45
N ASP A 33 -7.17 4.95 5.73
CA ASP A 33 -6.23 5.30 6.81
C ASP A 33 -5.16 4.21 7.04
N ARG A 34 -5.55 2.94 6.99
CA ARG A 34 -4.61 1.82 7.11
C ARG A 34 -3.59 1.82 5.96
N SER A 35 -4.07 1.87 4.73
CA SER A 35 -3.21 1.88 3.55
C SER A 35 -2.30 3.10 3.49
N TYR A 36 -2.76 4.27 3.96
CA TYR A 36 -1.89 5.43 4.14
C TYR A 36 -0.72 5.16 5.11
N LYS A 37 -0.99 4.51 6.24
CA LYS A 37 0.06 4.15 7.22
C LYS A 37 1.02 3.11 6.66
N ASP A 38 0.53 2.15 5.89
CA ASP A 38 1.35 1.13 5.22
C ASP A 38 2.31 1.80 4.22
N LEU A 39 1.81 2.72 3.39
CA LEU A 39 2.63 3.51 2.46
C LEU A 39 3.74 4.29 3.18
N LEU A 40 3.44 4.93 4.31
CA LEU A 40 4.44 5.61 5.13
C LEU A 40 5.49 4.64 5.69
N GLN A 41 5.06 3.45 6.11
CA GLN A 41 5.97 2.42 6.61
C GLN A 41 6.90 1.92 5.50
N TRP A 42 6.37 1.66 4.30
CA TRP A 42 7.17 1.23 3.16
C TRP A 42 8.17 2.30 2.74
N LYS A 43 7.75 3.57 2.69
CA LYS A 43 8.67 4.69 2.43
C LYS A 43 9.85 4.67 3.40
N ARG A 44 9.58 4.60 4.71
CA ARG A 44 10.62 4.53 5.75
C ARG A 44 11.52 3.32 5.60
N LYS A 45 10.98 2.17 5.20
CA LYS A 45 11.79 0.98 4.94
C LYS A 45 12.70 1.20 3.74
N LEU A 46 12.18 1.68 2.61
CA LEU A 46 12.98 2.00 1.44
C LEU A 46 14.07 3.02 1.77
N ASP A 47 13.77 4.04 2.57
CA ASP A 47 14.76 5.06 2.97
C ASP A 47 15.81 4.55 3.95
N SER A 48 15.64 3.35 4.53
CA SER A 48 16.61 2.78 5.47
C SER A 48 17.85 2.26 4.75
N TYR A 49 18.99 2.32 5.45
CA TYR A 49 20.28 1.76 4.99
C TYR A 49 20.21 0.26 4.66
N LEU A 50 19.27 -0.47 5.28
CA LEU A 50 19.08 -1.88 4.97
C LEU A 50 18.66 -2.08 3.51
N PHE A 51 17.94 -1.13 2.92
CA PHE A 51 17.46 -1.23 1.54
C PHE A 51 18.11 -0.18 0.63
N GLU A 52 19.42 0.01 0.82
CA GLU A 52 20.22 0.89 -0.04
C GLU A 52 20.59 0.17 -1.36
N PRO A 53 20.38 0.81 -2.52
CA PRO A 53 20.69 0.20 -3.80
C PRO A 53 22.21 0.12 -3.99
N THR A 54 22.72 -1.03 -4.42
CA THR A 54 24.14 -1.26 -4.72
C THR A 54 24.44 -1.28 -6.23
N THR A 55 23.39 -1.25 -7.06
CA THR A 55 23.48 -1.21 -8.52
C THR A 55 22.59 -0.12 -9.09
N LEU A 56 22.93 0.37 -10.29
CA LEU A 56 22.13 1.38 -11.00
C LEU A 56 20.68 0.92 -11.17
N ARG A 57 20.46 -0.34 -11.57
CA ARG A 57 19.12 -0.91 -11.73
C ARG A 57 18.30 -0.89 -10.43
N GLN A 58 18.92 -1.20 -9.30
CA GLN A 58 18.25 -1.12 -8.00
C GLN A 58 17.96 0.33 -7.59
N PHE A 59 18.84 1.27 -7.94
CA PHE A 59 18.60 2.70 -7.69
C PHE A 59 17.40 3.21 -8.48
N GLU A 60 17.32 2.89 -9.77
CA GLU A 60 16.20 3.25 -10.63
C GLU A 60 14.88 2.64 -10.11
N LEU A 61 14.90 1.37 -9.74
CA LEU A 61 13.73 0.70 -9.18
C LEU A 61 13.29 1.32 -7.85
N LYS A 62 14.23 1.55 -6.91
CA LYS A 62 13.93 2.24 -5.65
C LYS A 62 13.30 3.60 -5.89
N ARG A 63 13.85 4.38 -6.81
CA ARG A 63 13.33 5.69 -7.17
C ARG A 63 11.90 5.60 -7.71
N GLN A 64 11.64 4.69 -8.65
CA GLN A 64 10.29 4.48 -9.20
C GLN A 64 9.29 4.12 -8.10
N LEU A 65 9.67 3.23 -7.17
CA LEU A 65 8.83 2.85 -6.04
C LEU A 65 8.58 4.03 -5.10
N THR A 66 9.62 4.81 -4.76
CA THR A 66 9.47 6.00 -3.92
C THR A 66 8.54 7.03 -4.58
N ASP A 67 8.72 7.30 -5.87
CA ASP A 67 7.88 8.24 -6.63
C ASP A 67 6.40 7.77 -6.66
N ALA A 68 6.16 6.46 -6.83
CA ALA A 68 4.83 5.87 -6.79
C ALA A 68 4.19 5.95 -5.39
N ILE A 69 4.97 5.68 -4.32
CA ILE A 69 4.51 5.80 -2.93
C ILE A 69 4.11 7.25 -2.65
N GLU A 70 4.95 8.23 -3.03
CA GLU A 70 4.66 9.65 -2.80
C GLU A 70 3.42 10.11 -3.55
N THR A 71 3.25 9.66 -4.81
CA THR A 71 2.06 9.94 -5.60
C THR A 71 0.80 9.43 -4.92
N LEU A 72 0.81 8.18 -4.43
CA LEU A 72 -0.32 7.63 -3.70
C LEU A 72 -0.55 8.36 -2.37
N LEU A 73 0.49 8.62 -1.57
CA LEU A 73 0.35 9.37 -0.31
C LEU A 73 -0.35 10.71 -0.52
N ASN A 74 0.01 11.46 -1.57
CA ASN A 74 -0.62 12.73 -1.91
C ASN A 74 -2.10 12.56 -2.24
N ARG A 75 -2.46 11.56 -3.05
CA ARG A 75 -3.86 11.24 -3.39
C ARG A 75 -4.68 10.86 -2.16
N TYR A 76 -4.10 10.10 -1.23
CA TYR A 76 -4.73 9.72 0.04
C TYR A 76 -4.95 10.94 0.95
N ILE A 77 -3.96 11.84 1.05
CA ILE A 77 -4.08 13.09 1.82
C ILE A 77 -5.20 13.96 1.23
N GLU A 78 -5.24 14.11 -0.08
CA GLU A 78 -6.28 14.89 -0.75
C GLU A 78 -7.67 14.31 -0.45
N LEU A 79 -7.85 13.01 -0.65
CA LEU A 79 -9.13 12.34 -0.46
C LEU A 79 -9.59 12.35 1.00
N SER A 80 -8.66 12.13 1.95
CA SER A 80 -8.96 12.21 3.38
C SER A 80 -9.34 13.64 3.81
N THR A 81 -8.70 14.66 3.23
CA THR A 81 -9.04 16.07 3.46
C THR A 81 -10.45 16.37 2.95
N MET A 82 -10.79 15.89 1.75
CA MET A 82 -12.14 16.03 1.19
C MET A 82 -13.20 15.33 2.06
N ALA A 83 -12.92 14.11 2.52
CA ALA A 83 -13.84 13.34 3.36
C ALA A 83 -14.06 14.00 4.74
N ARG A 84 -12.99 14.48 5.39
CA ARG A 84 -13.06 15.15 6.70
C ARG A 84 -13.82 16.47 6.65
N ARG A 85 -13.66 17.26 5.59
CA ARG A 85 -14.41 18.54 5.42
C ARG A 85 -15.92 18.34 5.32
N ARG A 86 -16.38 17.18 4.85
CA ARG A 86 -17.80 16.90 4.58
C ARG A 86 -18.43 15.90 5.56
N GLY A 87 -17.63 15.24 6.39
CA GLY A 87 -18.07 14.22 7.37
C GLY A 87 -18.57 12.91 6.75
N LYS A 88 -18.53 12.76 5.42
CA LYS A 88 -18.94 11.55 4.68
C LYS A 88 -18.32 11.52 3.28
N LEU A 89 -18.20 10.31 2.73
CA LEU A 89 -17.87 10.11 1.31
C LEU A 89 -19.09 10.45 0.44
N ILE A 90 -18.85 11.10 -0.69
CA ILE A 90 -19.89 11.51 -1.64
C ILE A 90 -19.50 11.18 -3.08
N GLY A 91 -20.51 10.97 -3.92
CA GLY A 91 -20.31 10.72 -5.35
C GLY A 91 -19.43 9.50 -5.61
N ASN A 92 -18.43 9.68 -6.47
CA ASN A 92 -17.48 8.67 -6.92
C ASN A 92 -16.29 8.44 -5.96
N GLN A 93 -16.26 9.08 -4.79
CA GLN A 93 -15.14 8.95 -3.84
C GLN A 93 -14.95 7.52 -3.34
N VAL A 94 -16.02 6.75 -3.14
CA VAL A 94 -15.92 5.33 -2.75
C VAL A 94 -15.15 4.53 -3.81
N GLU A 95 -15.43 4.78 -5.09
CA GLU A 95 -14.76 4.10 -6.20
C GLU A 95 -13.30 4.54 -6.31
N MET A 96 -13.01 5.82 -6.08
CA MET A 96 -11.63 6.32 -5.99
C MET A 96 -10.85 5.62 -4.87
N ILE A 97 -11.45 5.44 -3.69
CA ILE A 97 -10.82 4.70 -2.58
C ILE A 97 -10.52 3.27 -3.03
N LYS A 98 -11.47 2.57 -3.65
CA LYS A 98 -11.24 1.20 -4.12
C LYS A 98 -10.07 1.12 -5.10
N ASN A 99 -10.00 2.04 -6.07
CA ASN A 99 -8.90 2.12 -7.01
C ASN A 99 -7.57 2.36 -6.31
N TYR A 100 -7.53 3.31 -5.39
CA TYR A 100 -6.33 3.62 -4.61
C TYR A 100 -5.88 2.44 -3.74
N LEU A 101 -6.80 1.68 -3.15
CA LEU A 101 -6.46 0.48 -2.40
C LEU A 101 -5.90 -0.62 -3.31
N MET A 102 -6.43 -0.78 -4.53
CA MET A 102 -5.87 -1.71 -5.52
C MET A 102 -4.46 -1.29 -5.94
N GLU A 103 -4.25 0.00 -6.24
CA GLU A 103 -2.93 0.54 -6.56
C GLU A 103 -1.93 0.33 -5.42
N THR A 104 -2.35 0.57 -4.17
CA THR A 104 -1.51 0.31 -2.99
C THR A 104 -1.12 -1.15 -2.86
N ARG A 105 -1.99 -2.10 -3.23
CA ARG A 105 -1.67 -3.53 -3.21
C ARG A 105 -0.67 -3.92 -4.29
N THR A 106 -0.83 -3.43 -5.51
CA THR A 106 0.15 -3.66 -6.57
C THR A 106 1.53 -3.13 -6.13
N LEU A 107 1.55 -1.94 -5.54
CA LEU A 107 2.78 -1.33 -5.05
C LEU A 107 3.41 -2.11 -3.87
N GLU A 108 2.59 -2.71 -3.00
CA GLU A 108 3.08 -3.61 -1.95
C GLU A 108 3.89 -4.76 -2.53
N ASP A 109 3.33 -5.44 -3.54
CA ASP A 109 3.98 -6.57 -4.19
C ASP A 109 5.31 -6.16 -4.81
N GLU A 110 5.37 -5.00 -5.46
CA GLU A 110 6.60 -4.47 -6.06
C GLU A 110 7.65 -4.07 -5.01
N VAL A 111 7.23 -3.48 -3.89
CA VAL A 111 8.12 -3.16 -2.75
C VAL A 111 8.67 -4.44 -2.14
N GLN A 112 7.85 -5.48 -1.93
CA GLN A 112 8.33 -6.77 -1.41
C GLN A 112 9.32 -7.43 -2.37
N GLN A 113 9.07 -7.37 -3.68
CA GLN A 113 10.01 -7.88 -4.68
C GLN A 113 11.35 -7.15 -4.63
N TYR A 114 11.33 -5.81 -4.53
CA TYR A 114 12.56 -5.02 -4.37
C TYR A 114 13.34 -5.42 -3.11
N MET A 115 12.65 -5.60 -1.99
CA MET A 115 13.26 -6.05 -0.74
C MET A 115 13.90 -7.44 -0.89
N GLY A 116 13.23 -8.37 -1.58
CA GLY A 116 13.76 -9.70 -1.87
C GLY A 116 14.95 -9.69 -2.83
N ILE A 117 15.04 -8.74 -3.76
CA ILE A 117 16.22 -8.57 -4.63
C ILE A 117 17.45 -8.18 -3.80
N LEU A 118 17.28 -7.30 -2.81
CA LEU A 118 18.39 -6.84 -1.97
C LEU A 118 18.77 -7.85 -0.88
N HIS A 119 17.78 -8.57 -0.33
CA HIS A 119 17.97 -9.57 0.71
C HIS A 119 17.26 -10.87 0.33
N PRO A 120 17.89 -11.72 -0.49
CA PRO A 120 17.27 -12.96 -1.00
C PRO A 120 17.03 -14.03 0.07
N THR A 121 17.56 -13.84 1.28
CA THR A 121 17.62 -14.84 2.37
C THR A 121 16.66 -14.59 3.53
N LEU A 122 15.75 -13.61 3.43
CA LEU A 122 14.72 -13.33 4.45
C LEU A 122 13.39 -14.03 4.17
#